data_AF-A0A6M0F761-F1
#
_entry.id   AF-A0A6M0F761-F1
#
_cell.length_a   1.000
_cell.length_b   1.000
_cell.length_c   1.000
_cell.angle_alpha   90.00
_cell.angle_beta   90.00
_cell.angle_gamma   90.00
#
_symmetry.space_group_name_H-M   'P 1'
#
loop_
_entity.id
_entity.type
_entity.pdbx_description
1 polymer ?
#
loop_
_entity_poly.entity_id
_entity_poly.type
_entity_poly.pdbx_seq_one_letter_code
_entity_poly.pdbx_strand_id
1 'polypeptide(L)'
;DSSKTRDKAMEQLIQLMDADKLPVDLSDGFGPQEFIEVKSKEPIVVDEEAAVVEAVQVLNNLATLKLKAQGLRDGALEVRSLVDLLFTDEPITEEQIDQLKKGFKVLKDFAQANLRYRAGRSEAEEARAILDAALKTDRT
;
A
#
# COMPACT_ATOMS: atom_id res chain seq x y z
N ASP A 1 22.59 10.84 -8.95
CA ASP A 1 22.68 12.07 -8.15
C ASP A 1 22.64 11.78 -6.66
N SER A 2 23.62 12.27 -5.91
CA SER A 2 23.63 12.20 -4.44
C SER A 2 23.55 13.61 -3.85
N SER A 3 22.96 13.76 -2.66
CA SER A 3 22.88 15.07 -1.98
C SER A 3 24.24 15.76 -1.90
N LYS A 4 25.29 15.01 -1.56
CA LYS A 4 26.67 15.51 -1.47
C LYS A 4 27.22 16.06 -2.79
N THR A 5 26.86 15.45 -3.92
CA THR A 5 27.29 15.94 -5.23
C THR A 5 26.60 17.27 -5.57
N ARG A 6 25.34 17.41 -5.16
CA ARG A 6 24.55 18.63 -5.33
C ARG A 6 25.08 19.76 -4.45
N ASP A 7 25.36 19.48 -3.18
CA ASP A 7 25.88 20.47 -2.23
C ASP A 7 27.22 21.03 -2.69
N LYS A 8 28.11 20.16 -3.20
CA LYS A 8 29.41 20.57 -3.76
C LYS A 8 29.27 21.39 -5.05
N ALA A 9 28.30 21.07 -5.90
CA ALA A 9 28.00 21.86 -7.10
C ALA A 9 27.46 23.26 -6.73
N MET A 10 26.65 23.34 -5.67
CA MET A 10 26.15 24.62 -5.15
C MET A 10 27.26 25.48 -4.55
N GLU A 11 28.20 24.90 -3.79
CA GLU A 11 29.37 25.62 -3.28
C GLU A 11 30.24 26.19 -4.41
N GLN A 12 30.46 25.42 -5.48
CA GLN A 12 31.21 25.89 -6.65
C GLN A 12 30.51 27.03 -7.39
N LEU A 13 29.17 26.97 -7.48
CA LEU A 13 28.37 28.06 -8.05
C LEU A 13 28.51 29.36 -7.25
N ILE A 14 28.43 29.29 -5.92
CA ILE A 14 28.58 30.46 -5.03
C ILE A 14 29.98 31.07 -5.18
N GLN A 15 31.03 30.26 -5.25
CA GLN A 15 32.40 30.75 -5.44
C GLN A 15 32.60 31.45 -6.79
N LEU A 16 31.94 30.97 -7.85
CA LEU A 16 32.01 31.58 -9.17
C LEU A 16 31.20 32.89 -9.24
N MET A 17 30.11 33.00 -8.49
CA MET A 17 29.34 34.22 -8.29
C MET A 17 30.14 35.28 -7.54
N ASP A 18 30.73 34.92 -6.38
CA ASP A 18 31.52 35.85 -5.56
C ASP A 18 32.80 36.31 -6.27
N ALA A 19 33.34 35.49 -7.18
CA ALA A 19 34.52 35.82 -7.97
C ALA A 19 34.20 36.58 -9.27
N ASP A 20 32.93 36.91 -9.55
CA ASP A 20 32.47 37.57 -10.77
C ASP A 20 32.90 36.85 -12.06
N LYS A 21 33.04 35.52 -11.98
CA LYS A 21 33.55 34.62 -13.05
C LYS A 21 32.47 33.75 -13.65
N LEU A 22 31.20 34.02 -13.34
CA LEU A 22 30.12 33.37 -14.07
C LEU A 22 30.21 33.78 -15.54
N PRO A 23 30.19 32.83 -16.49
CA PRO A 23 30.34 33.10 -17.92
C PRO A 23 29.08 33.73 -18.55
N VAL A 24 28.27 34.43 -17.76
CA VAL A 24 27.04 35.10 -18.17
C VAL A 24 27.16 36.56 -17.81
N ASP A 25 27.24 37.40 -18.84
CA ASP A 25 27.18 38.84 -18.68
C ASP A 25 25.72 39.24 -18.43
N LEU A 26 25.39 39.49 -17.16
CA LEU A 26 24.03 39.81 -16.73
C LEU A 26 23.71 41.31 -16.87
N SER A 27 24.61 42.12 -17.44
CA SER A 27 24.48 43.57 -17.48
C SER A 27 23.35 44.09 -18.39
N ASP A 28 22.99 43.33 -19.42
CA ASP A 28 21.89 43.65 -20.37
C ASP A 28 20.60 42.81 -20.14
N GLY A 29 20.54 42.01 -19.06
CA GLY A 29 19.45 41.07 -18.81
C GLY A 29 19.47 39.85 -19.75
N PHE A 30 18.48 38.96 -19.62
CA PHE A 30 18.38 37.76 -20.47
C PHE A 30 17.72 38.08 -21.81
N GLY A 31 18.41 37.78 -22.91
CA GLY A 31 17.87 37.85 -24.26
C GLY A 31 16.85 36.73 -24.54
N PRO A 32 15.89 36.93 -25.47
CA PRO A 32 14.89 35.92 -25.86
C PRO A 32 15.48 34.55 -26.25
N GLN A 33 16.73 34.53 -26.71
CA GLN A 33 17.45 33.33 -27.16
C GLN A 33 18.16 32.59 -26.01
N GLU A 34 18.29 33.22 -24.84
CA GLU A 34 18.93 32.67 -23.64
C GLU A 34 17.92 32.01 -22.69
N PHE A 35 16.62 32.17 -22.98
CA PHE A 35 15.59 31.41 -22.30
C PHE A 35 15.56 29.97 -22.81
N ILE A 36 15.66 29.03 -21.89
CA ILE A 36 15.39 27.62 -22.19
C ILE A 36 13.88 27.44 -22.09
N GLU A 37 13.24 27.05 -23.20
CA GLU A 37 11.83 26.68 -23.20
C GLU A 37 11.64 25.42 -22.35
N VAL A 38 11.12 25.60 -21.13
CA VAL A 38 10.76 24.50 -20.25
C VAL A 38 9.51 23.84 -20.86
N LYS A 39 9.70 22.74 -21.59
CA LYS A 39 8.57 21.89 -21.99
C LYS A 39 7.81 21.53 -20.72
N SER A 40 6.57 21.99 -20.64
CA SER A 40 5.65 21.72 -19.54
C SER A 40 5.65 20.22 -19.27
N LYS A 41 5.96 19.85 -18.02
CA LYS A 41 5.84 18.51 -17.48
C LYS A 41 4.50 17.92 -17.95
N GLU A 42 4.52 16.89 -18.79
CA GLU A 42 3.47 15.87 -18.81
C GLU A 42 3.87 14.79 -17.79
N PRO A 43 3.28 14.77 -16.57
CA PRO A 43 3.29 13.51 -15.82
C PRO A 43 2.07 13.25 -14.92
N ILE A 44 1.10 14.18 -14.78
CA ILE A 44 0.06 14.03 -13.75
C ILE A 44 -0.95 12.93 -14.14
N VAL A 45 -1.39 12.92 -15.40
CA VAL A 45 -2.40 11.95 -15.87
C VAL A 45 -1.85 10.52 -15.91
N VAL A 46 -0.58 10.34 -16.30
CA VAL A 46 0.06 9.01 -16.35
C VAL A 46 0.27 8.44 -14.94
N ASP A 47 0.58 9.30 -13.97
CA ASP A 47 0.78 8.91 -12.57
C ASP A 47 -0.56 8.55 -11.89
N GLU A 48 -1.63 9.29 -12.18
CA GLU A 48 -2.99 8.97 -11.71
C GLU A 48 -3.53 7.65 -12.28
N GLU A 49 -3.36 7.41 -13.58
CA GLU A 49 -3.77 6.14 -14.21
C GLU A 49 -3.00 4.94 -13.61
N ALA A 50 -1.69 5.10 -13.36
CA ALA A 50 -0.88 4.06 -12.73
C ALA A 50 -1.33 3.78 -11.28
N ALA A 51 -1.64 4.82 -10.50
CA ALA A 51 -2.17 4.69 -9.15
C ALA A 51 -3.52 3.96 -9.11
N VAL A 52 -4.39 4.19 -10.09
CA VAL A 52 -5.67 3.46 -10.22
C VAL A 52 -5.44 1.97 -10.50
N VAL A 53 -4.47 1.61 -11.35
CA VAL A 53 -4.14 0.21 -11.62
C VAL A 53 -3.64 -0.49 -10.36
N GLU A 54 -2.74 0.14 -9.61
CA GLU A 54 -2.23 -0.39 -8.34
C GLU A 54 -3.36 -0.55 -7.31
N ALA A 55 -4.22 0.45 -7.17
CA ALA A 55 -5.36 0.41 -6.27
C ALA A 55 -6.29 -0.78 -6.55
N VAL A 56 -6.62 -1.03 -7.82
CA VAL A 56 -7.44 -2.18 -8.23
C VAL A 56 -6.75 -3.51 -7.87
N GLN A 57 -5.44 -3.60 -8.04
CA GLN A 57 -4.68 -4.81 -7.70
C GLN A 57 -4.71 -5.09 -6.19
N VAL A 58 -4.53 -4.06 -5.35
CA VAL A 58 -4.65 -4.17 -3.89
C VAL A 58 -6.06 -4.63 -3.50
N LEU A 59 -7.10 -4.04 -4.09
CA LEU A 59 -8.49 -4.42 -3.83
C LEU A 59 -8.79 -5.87 -4.26
N ASN A 60 -8.24 -6.32 -5.39
CA ASN A 60 -8.36 -7.71 -5.85
C ASN A 60 -7.67 -8.70 -4.89
N ASN A 61 -6.49 -8.35 -4.39
CA ASN A 61 -5.79 -9.12 -3.37
C ASN A 61 -6.64 -9.22 -2.09
N LEU A 62 -7.23 -8.11 -1.63
CA LEU A 62 -8.14 -8.10 -0.48
C LEU A 62 -9.35 -9.01 -0.72
N ALA A 63 -9.97 -8.96 -1.91
CA ALA A 63 -11.12 -9.79 -2.26
C ALA A 63 -10.77 -11.28 -2.17
N THR A 64 -9.60 -11.66 -2.68
CA THR A 64 -9.09 -13.04 -2.61
C THR A 64 -8.87 -13.49 -1.17
N LEU A 65 -8.27 -12.63 -0.33
CA LEU A 65 -8.07 -12.90 1.10
C LEU A 65 -9.41 -13.04 1.84
N LYS A 66 -10.39 -12.18 1.53
CA LYS A 66 -11.73 -12.23 2.11
C LYS A 66 -12.44 -13.54 1.77
N LEU A 67 -12.43 -13.93 0.49
CA LEU A 67 -13.03 -15.17 0.02
C LEU A 67 -12.41 -16.39 0.73
N LYS A 68 -11.08 -16.42 0.85
CA LYS A 68 -10.38 -17.50 1.55
C LYS A 68 -10.75 -17.58 3.03
N ALA A 69 -10.84 -16.44 3.72
CA ALA A 69 -11.25 -16.42 5.12
C ALA A 69 -12.72 -16.85 5.28
N GLN A 70 -13.62 -16.42 4.38
CA GLN A 70 -15.02 -16.82 4.39
C GLN A 70 -15.21 -18.33 4.18
N GLY A 71 -14.50 -18.92 3.22
CA GLY A 71 -14.61 -20.36 2.93
C GLY A 71 -14.15 -21.28 4.08
N LEU A 72 -13.39 -20.76 5.04
CA LEU A 72 -12.92 -21.52 6.21
C LEU A 72 -13.70 -21.19 7.49
N ARG A 73 -14.59 -20.19 7.46
CA ARG A 73 -15.21 -19.61 8.65
C ARG A 73 -16.05 -20.61 9.41
N ASP A 74 -16.98 -21.28 8.74
CA ASP A 74 -17.99 -22.10 9.42
C ASP A 74 -17.33 -23.32 10.08
N GLY A 75 -16.47 -24.03 9.35
CA GLY A 75 -15.69 -25.13 9.93
C GLY A 75 -14.75 -24.70 11.07
N ALA A 76 -14.19 -23.49 11.01
CA ALA A 76 -13.39 -22.98 12.13
C ALA A 76 -14.22 -22.62 13.37
N LEU A 77 -15.46 -22.14 13.18
CA LEU A 77 -16.38 -21.85 14.29
C LEU A 77 -16.86 -23.11 14.99
N GLU A 78 -17.15 -24.18 14.23
CA GLU A 78 -17.47 -25.50 14.80
C GLU A 78 -16.33 -26.08 15.63
N VAL A 79 -15.09 -25.97 15.14
CA VAL A 79 -13.94 -26.45 15.90
C VAL A 79 -13.71 -25.55 17.12
N ARG A 80 -13.97 -24.24 17.01
CA ARG A 80 -13.81 -23.32 18.12
C ARG A 80 -14.80 -23.61 19.26
N SER A 81 -16.06 -23.98 18.98
CA SER A 81 -16.97 -24.36 20.05
C SER A 81 -16.52 -25.63 20.78
N LEU A 82 -15.92 -26.59 20.08
CA LEU A 82 -15.27 -27.75 20.71
C LEU A 82 -14.04 -27.35 21.54
N VAL A 83 -13.28 -26.33 21.12
CA VAL A 83 -12.19 -25.76 21.92
C VAL A 83 -12.75 -25.13 23.19
N ASP A 84 -13.84 -24.37 23.11
CA ASP A 84 -14.44 -23.70 24.27
C ASP A 84 -14.89 -24.72 25.33
N LEU A 85 -15.37 -25.91 24.90
CA LEU A 85 -15.74 -27.02 25.78
C LEU A 85 -14.56 -27.58 26.60
N LEU A 86 -13.31 -27.44 26.13
CA LEU A 86 -12.12 -27.82 26.92
C LEU A 86 -11.91 -26.94 28.16
N PHE A 87 -12.57 -25.77 28.21
CA PHE A 87 -12.46 -24.81 29.30
C PHE A 87 -13.71 -24.78 30.19
N THR A 88 -14.61 -25.76 30.05
CA THR A 88 -15.77 -25.94 30.91
C THR A 88 -15.67 -27.24 31.71
N ASP A 89 -16.55 -27.42 32.69
CA ASP A 89 -16.68 -28.67 33.46
C ASP A 89 -17.53 -29.73 32.74
N GLU A 90 -17.95 -29.47 31.50
CA GLU A 90 -18.77 -30.40 30.74
C GLU A 90 -17.95 -31.61 30.26
N PRO A 91 -18.51 -32.83 30.34
CA PRO A 91 -17.80 -34.02 29.87
C PRO A 91 -17.63 -33.97 28.35
N ILE A 92 -16.43 -34.30 27.89
CA ILE A 92 -16.08 -34.44 26.48
C ILE A 92 -16.05 -35.91 26.07
N THR A 93 -16.59 -36.23 24.90
CA THR A 93 -16.55 -37.58 24.33
C THR A 93 -15.31 -37.81 23.47
N GLU A 94 -14.96 -39.08 23.22
CA GLU A 94 -13.85 -39.43 22.33
C GLU A 94 -14.08 -38.92 20.90
N GLU A 95 -15.32 -38.96 20.40
CA GLU A 95 -15.67 -38.43 19.08
C GLU A 95 -15.43 -36.93 18.98
N GLN A 96 -15.74 -36.17 20.04
CA GLN A 96 -15.48 -34.73 20.09
C GLN A 96 -13.99 -34.43 20.11
N ILE A 97 -13.18 -35.23 20.82
CA ILE A 97 -11.71 -35.12 20.79
C ILE A 97 -11.17 -35.40 19.39
N ASP A 98 -11.69 -36.39 18.69
CA ASP A 98 -11.25 -36.73 17.34
C ASP A 98 -11.66 -35.67 16.30
N GLN A 99 -12.86 -35.10 16.44
CA GLN A 99 -13.29 -33.95 15.65
C GLN A 99 -12.39 -32.74 15.90
N LEU A 100 -12.06 -32.45 17.16
CA LEU A 100 -11.16 -31.38 17.54
C LEU A 100 -9.77 -31.54 16.92
N LYS A 101 -9.18 -32.74 17.03
CA LYS A 101 -7.87 -33.08 16.45
C LYS A 101 -7.83 -32.87 14.94
N LYS A 102 -8.85 -33.33 14.22
CA LYS A 102 -8.98 -33.14 12.76
C LYS A 102 -9.23 -31.67 12.41
N GLY A 103 -9.96 -30.96 13.27
CA GLY A 103 -10.39 -29.59 13.11
C GLY A 103 -9.30 -28.53 13.32
N PHE A 104 -8.26 -28.81 14.10
CA PHE A 104 -7.20 -27.82 14.39
C PHE A 104 -6.53 -27.26 13.14
N LYS A 105 -6.42 -28.06 12.07
CA LYS A 105 -5.89 -27.56 10.79
C LYS A 105 -6.79 -26.46 10.22
N VAL A 106 -8.11 -26.68 10.20
CA VAL A 106 -9.09 -25.71 9.70
C VAL A 106 -9.07 -24.44 10.56
N LEU A 107 -9.04 -24.59 11.88
CA LEU A 107 -8.95 -23.47 12.81
C LEU A 107 -7.69 -22.62 12.60
N LYS A 108 -6.53 -23.27 12.45
CA LYS A 108 -5.25 -22.62 12.15
C LYS A 108 -5.31 -21.89 10.81
N ASP A 109 -5.77 -22.57 9.76
CA ASP A 109 -5.82 -22.02 8.41
C ASP A 109 -6.77 -20.80 8.34
N PHE A 110 -7.91 -20.87 9.03
CA PHE A 110 -8.83 -19.74 9.18
C PHE A 110 -8.20 -18.58 9.95
N ALA A 111 -7.55 -18.85 11.08
CA ALA A 111 -6.90 -17.81 11.87
C ALA A 111 -5.83 -17.06 11.06
N GLN A 112 -4.98 -17.79 10.33
CA GLN A 112 -3.96 -17.21 9.46
C GLN A 112 -4.58 -16.42 8.30
N ALA A 113 -5.63 -16.94 7.65
CA ALA A 113 -6.34 -16.24 6.59
C ALA A 113 -7.01 -14.95 7.09
N ASN A 114 -7.65 -15.00 8.25
CA ASN A 114 -8.31 -13.85 8.87
C ASN A 114 -7.31 -12.77 9.29
N LEU A 115 -6.14 -13.15 9.82
CA LEU A 115 -5.07 -12.20 10.14
C LEU A 115 -4.55 -11.50 8.88
N ARG A 116 -4.30 -12.25 7.79
CA ARG A 116 -3.87 -11.67 6.50
C ARG A 116 -4.93 -10.75 5.91
N TYR A 117 -6.20 -11.15 5.97
CA TYR A 117 -7.32 -10.33 5.53
C TYR A 117 -7.39 -9.00 6.32
N ARG A 118 -7.27 -9.07 7.65
CA ARG A 118 -7.26 -7.87 8.51
C ARG A 118 -6.07 -6.96 8.22
N ALA A 119 -4.88 -7.52 8.02
CA ALA A 119 -3.69 -6.74 7.67
C ALA A 119 -3.86 -6.04 6.32
N GLY A 120 -4.34 -6.76 5.30
CA GLY A 120 -4.57 -6.20 3.96
C GLY A 120 -5.72 -5.19 3.89
N ARG A 121 -6.59 -5.12 4.90
CA ARG A 121 -7.67 -4.11 4.93
C ARG A 121 -7.14 -2.68 5.01
N SER A 122 -6.04 -2.44 5.74
CA SER A 122 -5.51 -1.08 5.90
C SER A 122 -5.04 -0.52 4.55
N GLU A 123 -4.24 -1.29 3.82
CA GLU A 123 -3.74 -0.93 2.49
C GLU A 123 -4.89 -0.80 1.48
N ALA A 124 -5.89 -1.68 1.57
CA ALA A 124 -7.07 -1.61 0.72
C ALA A 124 -8.00 -0.42 1.00
N GLU A 125 -7.97 0.15 2.20
CA GLU A 125 -8.71 1.37 2.52
C GLU A 125 -8.10 2.59 1.83
N GLU A 126 -6.76 2.66 1.72
CA GLU A 126 -6.06 3.67 0.94
C GLU A 126 -6.30 3.48 -0.57
N ALA A 127 -6.14 2.26 -1.08
CA ALA A 127 -6.44 1.93 -2.47
C ALA A 127 -7.89 2.28 -2.86
N ARG A 128 -8.84 2.04 -1.95
CA ARG A 128 -10.23 2.46 -2.15
C ARG A 128 -10.36 3.97 -2.28
N ALA A 129 -9.67 4.76 -1.46
CA ALA A 129 -9.74 6.21 -1.55
C ALA A 129 -9.21 6.74 -2.89
N ILE A 130 -8.15 6.15 -3.43
CA ILE A 130 -7.62 6.47 -4.77
C ILE A 130 -8.68 6.19 -5.83
N LEU A 131 -9.33 5.02 -5.76
CA LEU A 131 -10.37 4.64 -6.71
C LEU A 131 -11.61 5.55 -6.60
N ASP A 132 -12.07 5.85 -5.37
CA ASP A 132 -13.23 6.71 -5.12
C ASP A 132 -12.98 8.13 -5.68
N ALA A 133 -11.76 8.67 -5.51
CA ALA A 133 -11.35 9.96 -6.07
C ALA A 133 -11.33 9.96 -7.61
N ALA A 134 -10.77 8.90 -8.23
CA ALA A 134 -10.74 8.77 -9.69
C ALA A 134 -12.16 8.65 -10.29
N LEU A 135 -13.07 7.98 -9.59
CA LEU A 135 -14.46 7.81 -10.00
C LEU A 135 -15.33 9.04 -9.72
N LYS A 136 -14.83 10.06 -9.01
CA LYS A 136 -15.59 11.23 -8.54
C LYS A 136 -16.85 10.85 -7.76
N THR A 137 -16.85 9.67 -7.15
CA THR A 137 -17.91 9.22 -6.27
C THR A 137 -17.56 9.66 -4.86
N ASP A 138 -17.92 10.90 -4.53
CA ASP A 138 -17.92 11.34 -3.13
C ASP A 138 -18.93 10.49 -2.35
N ARG A 139 -18.52 9.97 -1.20
CA ARG A 139 -19.39 9.22 -0.28
C ARG A 139 -20.55 10.12 0.19
N THR A 140 -21.77 9.81 -0.25
CA THR A 140 -23.01 10.15 0.47
C THR A 140 -23.34 9.10 1.52
#